data_AF-A0A946CRF9-F1
#
_entry.id   AF-A0A946CRF9-F1
#
_cell.length_a   1.000
_cell.length_b   1.000
_cell.length_c   1.000
_cell.angle_alpha   90.00
_cell.angle_beta   90.00
_cell.angle_gamma   90.00
#
_symmetry.space_group_name_H-M   'P 1'
#
loop_
_entity.id
_entity.type
_entity.pdbx_description
1 polymer ?
#
loop_
_entity_poly.entity_id
_entity_poly.type
_entity_poly.pdbx_seq_one_letter_code
_entity_poly.pdbx_strand_id
1 'polypeptide(L)'
;MSGSNIERFVQSGLSGKLINEGRKLEQKLREFGVVPTGLSDDSRRVKKGDIFFAYPGTKQDGRIHINEAIELGCSVVIWERNGWSWNSSSQVPNIGLTNVRALMGEFAALFYG
;
A
#
# COMPACT_ATOMS: atom_id res chain seq x y z
N MET A 1 -15.44 -21.07 5.71
CA MET A 1 -15.29 -20.10 4.59
C MET A 1 -14.76 -18.81 5.17
N SER A 2 -13.43 -18.65 5.20
CA SER A 2 -12.78 -17.42 5.67
C SER A 2 -12.67 -16.49 4.47
N GLY A 3 -13.71 -15.68 4.22
CA GLY A 3 -13.59 -14.60 3.25
C GLY A 3 -12.51 -13.65 3.73
N SER A 4 -11.42 -13.51 2.97
CA SER A 4 -10.31 -12.64 3.36
C SER A 4 -10.80 -11.21 3.58
N ASN A 5 -10.19 -10.45 4.50
CA ASN A 5 -10.54 -9.05 4.78
C ASN A 5 -10.62 -8.16 3.51
N ILE A 6 -9.88 -8.59 2.50
CA ILE A 6 -9.86 -8.19 1.10
C ILE A 6 -11.22 -8.29 0.38
N GLU A 7 -11.97 -9.39 0.51
CA GLU A 7 -13.27 -9.54 -0.15
C GLU A 7 -14.32 -8.56 0.41
N ARG A 8 -14.15 -8.16 1.67
CA ARG A 8 -14.97 -7.12 2.31
C ARG A 8 -14.64 -5.72 1.76
N PHE A 9 -13.39 -5.47 1.34
CA PHE A 9 -12.99 -4.22 0.65
C PHE A 9 -13.84 -3.96 -0.58
N VAL A 10 -14.18 -5.02 -1.29
CA VAL A 10 -14.91 -4.94 -2.55
C VAL A 10 -16.38 -4.52 -2.35
N GLN A 11 -16.96 -4.75 -1.16
CA GLN A 11 -18.41 -4.62 -0.90
C GLN A 11 -18.82 -3.34 -0.15
N SER A 12 -17.89 -2.51 0.34
CA SER A 12 -18.13 -1.48 1.38
C SER A 12 -18.71 -0.11 0.92
N GLY A 13 -19.25 0.03 -0.30
CA GLY A 13 -19.88 1.30 -0.75
C GLY A 13 -18.91 2.37 -1.26
N LEU A 14 -17.67 1.98 -1.57
CA LEU A 14 -16.62 2.81 -2.17
C LEU A 14 -16.98 3.30 -3.59
N SER A 15 -16.40 4.43 -3.99
CA SER A 15 -16.36 4.83 -5.41
C SER A 15 -15.78 3.68 -6.24
N GLY A 16 -16.37 3.38 -7.40
CA GLY A 16 -15.92 2.30 -8.28
C GLY A 16 -14.42 2.34 -8.61
N LYS A 17 -13.81 3.54 -8.60
CA LYS A 17 -12.35 3.71 -8.77
C LYS A 17 -11.56 3.09 -7.62
N LEU A 18 -11.92 3.35 -6.36
CA LEU A 18 -11.21 2.81 -5.19
C LEU A 18 -11.39 1.29 -5.07
N ILE A 19 -12.60 0.79 -5.36
CA ILE A 19 -12.88 -0.66 -5.42
C ILE A 19 -11.92 -1.35 -6.39
N ASN A 20 -11.74 -0.76 -7.57
CA ASN A 20 -10.86 -1.32 -8.60
C ASN A 20 -9.38 -1.27 -8.20
N GLU A 21 -8.93 -0.19 -7.56
CA GLU A 21 -7.52 -0.06 -7.12
C GLU A 21 -7.20 -1.01 -5.97
N GLY A 22 -8.11 -1.24 -5.01
CA GLY A 22 -7.85 -2.25 -3.98
C GLY A 22 -7.90 -3.69 -4.49
N ARG A 23 -8.82 -4.04 -5.42
CA ARG A 23 -8.75 -5.37 -6.07
C ARG A 23 -7.42 -5.58 -6.80
N LYS A 24 -6.93 -4.57 -7.52
CA LYS A 24 -5.62 -4.61 -8.17
C LYS A 24 -4.49 -4.78 -7.15
N LEU A 25 -4.55 -4.07 -6.02
CA LEU A 25 -3.59 -4.20 -4.93
C LEU A 25 -3.56 -5.66 -4.43
N GLU A 26 -4.72 -6.22 -4.11
CA GLU A 26 -4.86 -7.58 -3.59
C GLU A 26 -4.35 -8.64 -4.56
N GLN A 27 -4.74 -8.53 -5.83
CA GLN A 27 -4.27 -9.41 -6.88
C GLN A 27 -2.75 -9.37 -6.98
N LYS A 28 -2.16 -8.17 -7.02
CA LYS A 28 -0.69 -8.03 -7.10
C LYS A 28 0.03 -8.56 -5.87
N LEU A 29 -0.51 -8.35 -4.67
CA LEU A 29 0.06 -8.93 -3.45
C LEU A 29 0.12 -10.47 -3.54
N ARG A 30 -0.93 -11.09 -4.08
CA ARG A 30 -0.96 -12.54 -4.35
C ARG A 30 0.04 -12.96 -5.42
N GLU A 31 0.16 -12.20 -6.51
CA GLU A 31 1.15 -12.45 -7.58
C GLU A 31 2.59 -12.35 -7.05
N PHE A 32 2.86 -11.45 -6.12
CA PHE A 32 4.15 -11.35 -5.44
C PHE A 32 4.37 -12.44 -4.38
N GLY A 33 3.36 -13.23 -4.04
CA GLY A 33 3.45 -14.21 -2.95
C GLY A 33 3.64 -13.57 -1.58
N VAL A 34 3.24 -12.31 -1.40
CA VAL A 34 3.41 -11.57 -0.14
C VAL A 34 2.18 -11.72 0.73
N VAL A 35 2.40 -12.12 1.99
CA VAL A 35 1.41 -12.04 3.06
C VAL A 35 1.82 -10.89 4.00
N PRO A 36 1.21 -9.71 3.87
CA PRO A 36 1.60 -8.55 4.67
C PRO A 36 1.20 -8.73 6.14
N THR A 37 2.09 -8.33 7.06
CA THR A 37 1.88 -8.45 8.51
C THR A 37 1.35 -7.18 9.16
N GLY A 38 1.38 -6.07 8.42
CA GLY A 38 0.96 -4.76 8.89
C GLY A 38 1.02 -3.73 7.77
N LEU A 39 0.61 -2.51 8.10
CA LEU A 39 0.55 -1.37 7.20
C LEU A 39 1.24 -0.17 7.87
N SER A 40 2.00 0.61 7.11
CA SER A 40 2.55 1.88 7.58
C SER A 40 2.60 2.92 6.46
N ASP A 41 2.33 4.18 6.79
CA ASP A 41 2.61 5.36 5.95
C ASP A 41 3.68 6.28 6.58
N ASP A 42 4.26 5.86 7.72
CA ASP A 42 5.39 6.49 8.39
C ASP A 42 6.58 5.53 8.33
N SER A 43 7.59 5.86 7.52
CA SER A 43 8.78 5.02 7.31
C SER A 43 9.42 4.63 8.63
N ARG A 44 9.50 5.56 9.59
CA ARG A 44 10.06 5.36 10.94
C ARG A 44 9.36 4.29 11.77
N ARG A 45 8.15 3.89 11.38
CA ARG A 45 7.32 2.90 12.08
C ARG A 45 7.19 1.58 11.33
N VAL A 46 7.78 1.49 10.14
CA VAL A 46 7.78 0.27 9.33
C VAL A 46 8.43 -0.86 10.11
N LYS A 47 7.76 -2.02 10.10
CA LYS A 47 8.31 -3.29 10.58
C LYS A 47 8.53 -4.22 9.39
N LYS A 48 9.39 -5.21 9.60
CA LYS A 48 9.63 -6.27 8.63
C LYS A 48 8.31 -6.96 8.27
N GLY A 49 7.98 -7.01 6.98
CA GLY A 49 6.74 -7.61 6.48
C GLY A 49 5.56 -6.65 6.31
N ASP A 50 5.72 -5.37 6.67
CA ASP A 50 4.67 -4.37 6.46
C ASP A 50 4.56 -3.96 4.99
N ILE A 51 3.36 -3.54 4.58
CA ILE A 51 3.18 -2.71 3.38
C ILE A 51 3.50 -1.27 3.74
N PHE A 52 4.37 -0.63 2.97
CA PHE A 52 4.60 0.80 3.07
C PHE A 52 3.76 1.58 2.05
N PHE A 53 2.99 2.56 2.50
CA PHE A 53 2.18 3.44 1.66
C PHE A 53 2.84 4.82 1.54
N ALA A 54 3.29 5.16 0.33
CA ALA A 54 4.03 6.37 0.05
C ALA A 54 3.22 7.33 -0.84
N TYR A 55 2.82 8.47 -0.29
CA TYR A 55 2.01 9.44 -1.03
C TYR A 55 2.26 10.88 -0.53
N PRO A 56 1.90 11.92 -1.31
CA PRO A 56 1.98 13.31 -0.86
C PRO A 56 1.19 13.54 0.43
N GLY A 57 1.91 13.85 1.52
CA GLY A 57 1.32 14.27 2.79
C GLY A 57 1.11 15.78 2.85
N THR A 58 0.55 16.25 3.95
CA THR A 58 0.30 17.69 4.16
C THR A 58 1.55 18.48 4.54
N LYS A 59 2.51 17.83 5.22
CA LYS A 59 3.78 18.44 5.65
C LYS A 59 4.95 18.12 4.73
N GLN A 60 4.98 16.90 4.19
CA GLN A 60 6.05 16.41 3.34
C GLN A 60 5.51 15.31 2.43
N ASP A 61 6.15 15.15 1.28
CA ASP A 61 5.88 14.05 0.37
C ASP A 61 6.47 12.74 0.93
N GLY A 62 5.63 11.77 1.29
CA GLY A 62 6.06 10.49 1.85
C GLY A 62 6.86 9.62 0.86
N ARG A 63 6.79 9.93 -0.45
CA ARG A 63 7.52 9.19 -1.49
C ARG A 63 9.03 9.35 -1.38
N ILE A 64 9.52 10.39 -0.71
CA ILE A 64 10.96 10.57 -0.47
C ILE A 64 11.52 9.52 0.51
N HIS A 65 10.66 8.89 1.32
CA HIS A 65 11.04 7.94 2.38
C HIS A 65 10.95 6.47 1.95
N ILE A 66 10.75 6.22 0.66
CA ILE A 66 10.63 4.85 0.12
C ILE A 66 11.89 4.02 0.44
N ASN A 67 13.08 4.59 0.27
CA ASN A 67 14.32 3.85 0.53
C ASN A 67 14.48 3.49 2.02
N GLU A 68 14.10 4.39 2.94
CA GLU A 68 14.12 4.11 4.37
C GLU A 68 13.17 2.95 4.74
N ALA A 69 11.95 2.95 4.19
CA ALA A 69 11.00 1.86 4.42
C ALA A 69 11.51 0.50 3.90
N ILE A 70 12.20 0.51 2.75
CA ILE A 70 12.83 -0.67 2.16
C ILE A 70 13.94 -1.19 3.09
N GLU A 71 14.80 -0.31 3.60
CA GLU A 71 15.88 -0.67 4.54
C GLU A 71 15.34 -1.28 5.83
N LEU A 72 14.20 -0.79 6.32
CA LEU A 72 13.49 -1.35 7.48
C LEU A 72 12.75 -2.67 7.19
N GLY A 73 12.73 -3.12 5.94
CA GLY A 73 12.25 -4.44 5.55
C GLY A 73 10.76 -4.52 5.24
N CYS A 74 10.14 -3.43 4.75
CA CYS A 74 8.79 -3.53 4.19
C CYS A 74 8.75 -4.61 3.09
N SER A 75 7.66 -5.37 3.02
CA SER A 75 7.53 -6.42 2.00
C SER A 75 7.13 -5.89 0.63
N VAL A 76 6.38 -4.78 0.60
CA VAL A 76 5.85 -4.16 -0.64
C VAL A 76 5.72 -2.66 -0.42
N VAL A 77 6.01 -1.86 -1.46
CA VAL A 77 5.76 -0.41 -1.47
C VAL A 77 4.59 -0.07 -2.40
N ILE A 78 3.57 0.59 -1.87
CA ILE A 78 2.46 1.17 -2.63
C ILE A 78 2.69 2.67 -2.72
N TRP A 79 2.81 3.22 -3.92
CA TRP A 79 3.21 4.62 -4.08
C TRP A 79 2.31 5.40 -5.03
N GLU A 80 2.10 6.68 -4.72
CA GLU A 80 1.29 7.58 -5.53
C GLU A 80 2.05 7.97 -6.80
N ARG A 81 1.54 7.53 -7.95
CA ARG A 81 2.20 7.74 -9.25
C ARG A 81 2.00 9.13 -9.84
N ASN A 82 1.06 9.92 -9.33
CA ASN A 82 0.80 11.24 -9.88
C ASN A 82 2.00 12.18 -9.65
N GLY A 83 2.62 12.63 -10.74
CA GLY A 83 3.77 13.54 -10.70
C GLY A 83 5.02 12.92 -10.08
N TRP A 84 5.12 11.58 -10.06
CA TRP A 84 6.26 10.86 -9.51
C TRP A 84 6.53 9.60 -10.32
N SER A 85 7.80 9.21 -10.36
CA SER A 85 8.26 7.96 -10.97
C SER A 85 9.08 7.19 -9.96
N TRP A 86 8.94 5.87 -9.95
CA TRP A 86 9.79 5.00 -9.16
C TRP A 86 11.26 5.25 -9.51
N ASN A 87 12.07 5.61 -8.52
CA ASN A 87 13.48 5.97 -8.69
C ASN A 87 14.40 5.16 -7.75
N SER A 88 13.89 4.12 -7.09
CA SER A 88 14.70 3.22 -6.27
C SER A 88 15.29 2.12 -7.14
N SER A 89 16.58 1.84 -6.98
CA SER A 89 17.27 0.69 -7.60
C SER A 89 16.92 -0.65 -6.93
N SER A 90 16.16 -0.62 -5.84
CA SER A 90 15.73 -1.81 -5.10
C SER A 90 14.80 -2.71 -5.92
N GLN A 91 14.94 -4.02 -5.71
CA GLN A 91 14.04 -5.04 -6.27
C GLN A 91 12.82 -5.33 -5.39
N VAL A 92 12.60 -4.55 -4.33
CA VAL A 92 11.37 -4.69 -3.52
C VAL A 92 10.13 -4.57 -4.42
N PRO A 93 9.16 -5.50 -4.32
CA PRO A 93 7.93 -5.40 -5.07
C PRO A 93 7.25 -4.06 -4.79
N ASN A 94 6.79 -3.39 -5.85
CA ASN A 94 6.14 -2.09 -5.71
C ASN A 94 4.99 -1.92 -6.70
N ILE A 95 4.05 -1.04 -6.33
CA ILE A 95 2.84 -0.78 -7.11
C ILE A 95 2.57 0.73 -7.13
N GLY A 96 2.66 1.32 -8.32
CA GLY A 96 2.22 2.70 -8.55
C GLY A 96 0.72 2.77 -8.79
N LEU A 97 -0.03 3.41 -7.88
CA LEU A 97 -1.48 3.61 -7.97
C LEU A 97 -1.82 5.10 -7.87
N THR A 98 -3.10 5.43 -8.05
CA THR A 98 -3.60 6.79 -7.80
C THR A 98 -4.54 6.82 -6.60
N ASN A 99 -4.62 7.96 -5.92
CA ASN A 99 -5.40 8.17 -4.70
C ASN A 99 -4.94 7.26 -3.54
N VAL A 100 -3.63 7.03 -3.41
CA VAL A 100 -3.06 6.08 -2.43
C VAL A 100 -3.44 6.41 -0.99
N ARG A 101 -3.57 7.70 -0.64
CA ARG A 101 -4.03 8.12 0.70
C ARG A 101 -5.42 7.59 1.04
N ALA A 102 -6.37 7.71 0.12
CA ALA A 102 -7.73 7.23 0.31
C ALA A 102 -7.76 5.70 0.35
N LEU A 103 -7.02 5.05 -0.55
CA LEU A 103 -6.89 3.60 -0.57
C LEU A 103 -6.32 3.06 0.75
N MET A 104 -5.28 3.70 1.31
CA MET A 104 -4.66 3.29 2.56
C MET A 104 -5.65 3.32 3.73
N GLY A 105 -6.43 4.40 3.88
CA GLY A 105 -7.41 4.51 4.96
C GLY A 105 -8.45 3.40 4.94
N GLU A 106 -8.98 3.10 3.75
CA GLU A 106 -9.96 2.04 3.54
C GLU A 106 -9.35 0.64 3.74
N PHE A 107 -8.16 0.43 3.18
CA PHE A 107 -7.46 -0.85 3.34
C PHE A 107 -7.10 -1.11 4.80
N ALA A 108 -6.71 -0.08 5.56
CA ALA A 108 -6.43 -0.20 6.99
C ALA A 108 -7.68 -0.53 7.81
N ALA A 109 -8.84 0.07 7.48
CA ALA A 109 -10.11 -0.22 8.14
C ALA A 109 -10.50 -1.71 8.04
N LEU A 110 -10.10 -2.39 6.97
CA LEU A 110 -10.38 -3.81 6.78
C LEU A 110 -9.26 -4.72 7.26
N PHE A 111 -8.02 -4.26 7.15
CA PHE A 111 -6.87 -5.02 7.62
C PHE A 111 -6.93 -5.18 9.15
N TYR A 112 -7.40 -4.15 9.87
CA TYR A 112 -7.49 -4.13 11.33
C TYR A 112 -8.90 -4.22 11.92
N GLY A 113 -9.95 -4.11 11.10
CA GLY A 113 -11.36 -4.25 11.51
C GLY A 113 -11.86 -5.68 11.42
#